data_AF-R8BNP8-F1
#
_entry.id   AF-R8BNP8-F1
#
_cell.length_a   1.000
_cell.length_b   1.000
_cell.length_c   1.000
_cell.angle_alpha   90.00
_cell.angle_beta   90.00
_cell.angle_gamma   90.00
#
_symmetry.space_group_name_H-M   'P 1'
#
loop_
_entity.id
_entity.type
_entity.pdbx_description
1 polymer ?
#
loop_
_entity_poly.entity_id
_entity_poly.type
_entity_poly.pdbx_seq_one_letter_code
_entity_poly.pdbx_strand_id
1 'polypeptide(L)'
;MAGISTAATKALEKVIKPLLSTTPNTLGLTSSAYYPGDVDITMDEIAAIARVMEHHDLEPENTRIHKTTDGNKSTAQLTALVDNSTKFIRLLPWAVDGVNDGKGPFEKDKFQAPDFYVVHALAFVCSTVWEASNVPNYNDIRETYGFKNIVYANRMSANADPDRPIHWVHPSEADGYRKINHVLRFITTSIHELYGHGTGKLLAETSPGVYNFDPEHPPINSLTGEPVKTWYRPNQTWTSVFGKLAGTVEECRAMLISYYLGDRKDMLLMYGYDEDSDIKTDDRKCFL
;
A
#
# COMPACT_ATOMS: atom_id res chain seq x y z
N MET A 1 -22.24 -24.58 -28.45
CA MET A 1 -22.52 -25.10 -27.09
C MET A 1 -23.93 -24.77 -26.59
N ALA A 2 -24.37 -23.51 -26.52
CA ALA A 2 -25.65 -23.14 -25.88
C ALA A 2 -26.93 -23.81 -26.43
N GLY A 3 -26.93 -24.32 -27.67
CA GLY A 3 -28.04 -25.10 -28.23
C GLY A 3 -28.09 -26.60 -27.84
N ILE A 4 -27.18 -27.07 -27.00
CA ILE A 4 -27.06 -28.50 -26.62
C ILE A 4 -27.56 -28.75 -25.18
N SER A 5 -27.57 -27.72 -24.32
CA SER A 5 -28.04 -27.83 -22.93
C SER A 5 -28.94 -26.65 -22.59
N THR A 6 -30.20 -26.94 -22.28
CA THR A 6 -31.22 -25.95 -21.88
C THR A 6 -30.81 -25.13 -20.64
N ALA A 7 -29.97 -25.70 -19.77
CA ALA A 7 -29.39 -24.97 -18.65
C ALA A 7 -28.33 -23.95 -19.11
N ALA A 8 -27.51 -24.31 -20.10
CA ALA A 8 -26.55 -23.39 -20.70
C ALA A 8 -27.23 -22.30 -21.54
N THR A 9 -28.36 -22.61 -22.21
CA THR A 9 -29.19 -21.60 -22.90
C THR A 9 -29.72 -20.57 -21.90
N LYS A 10 -30.39 -21.02 -20.83
CA LYS A 10 -30.95 -20.16 -19.77
C LYS A 10 -29.91 -19.40 -18.95
N ALA A 11 -28.67 -19.90 -18.88
CA ALA A 11 -27.55 -19.16 -18.31
C ALA A 11 -27.06 -18.06 -19.26
N LEU A 12 -26.90 -18.37 -20.55
CA LEU A 12 -26.46 -17.41 -21.56
C LEU A 12 -27.47 -16.28 -21.76
N GLU A 13 -28.77 -16.58 -21.82
CA GLU A 13 -29.86 -15.59 -21.97
C GLU A 13 -29.80 -14.47 -20.90
N LYS A 14 -29.38 -14.79 -19.68
CA LYS A 14 -29.23 -13.83 -18.58
C LYS A 14 -28.03 -12.89 -18.73
N VAL A 15 -26.99 -13.31 -19.44
CA VAL A 15 -25.70 -12.58 -19.49
C VAL A 15 -25.31 -12.09 -20.88
N ILE A 16 -25.93 -12.57 -21.96
CA ILE A 16 -25.52 -12.26 -23.34
C ILE A 16 -25.62 -10.76 -23.67
N LYS A 17 -26.62 -10.05 -23.11
CA LYS A 17 -26.76 -8.60 -23.31
C LYS A 17 -25.62 -7.80 -22.64
N PRO A 18 -25.33 -7.94 -21.33
CA PRO A 18 -24.18 -7.25 -20.72
C PRO A 18 -22.83 -7.76 -21.25
N LEU A 19 -22.69 -9.06 -21.57
CA LEU A 19 -21.46 -9.64 -22.14
C LEU A 19 -21.06 -9.02 -23.49
N LEU A 20 -22.04 -8.56 -24.28
CA LEU A 20 -21.84 -7.89 -25.57
C LEU A 20 -21.97 -6.36 -25.47
N SER A 21 -22.13 -5.81 -24.27
CA SER A 21 -22.29 -4.36 -24.08
C SER A 21 -20.93 -3.67 -24.10
N THR A 22 -20.81 -2.60 -24.90
CA THR A 22 -19.62 -1.72 -24.90
C THR A 22 -19.70 -0.64 -23.81
N THR A 23 -20.80 -0.57 -23.07
CA THR A 23 -21.01 0.38 -21.96
C THR A 23 -21.60 -0.30 -20.71
N PRO A 24 -21.29 0.19 -19.50
CA PRO A 24 -20.29 1.22 -19.21
C PRO A 24 -18.87 0.71 -19.46
N ASN A 25 -18.01 1.56 -20.00
CA ASN A 25 -16.62 1.25 -20.33
C ASN A 25 -15.67 1.38 -19.12
N THR A 26 -16.20 1.76 -17.95
CA THR A 26 -15.50 1.86 -16.67
C THR A 26 -16.39 1.35 -15.53
N LEU A 27 -15.77 0.89 -14.44
CA LEU A 27 -16.47 0.69 -13.18
C LEU A 27 -16.74 2.06 -12.53
N GLY A 28 -17.95 2.24 -12.00
CA GLY A 28 -18.41 3.48 -11.38
C GLY A 28 -19.58 3.24 -10.44
N LEU A 29 -20.17 4.31 -9.89
CA LEU A 29 -21.17 4.24 -8.82
C LEU A 29 -22.34 3.28 -9.16
N THR A 30 -22.96 3.45 -10.33
CA THR A 30 -24.11 2.66 -10.79
C THR A 30 -23.75 1.32 -11.45
N SER A 31 -22.46 0.95 -11.50
CA SER A 31 -21.99 -0.34 -12.03
C SER A 31 -21.15 -1.16 -11.03
N SER A 32 -21.08 -0.69 -9.78
CA SER A 32 -20.25 -1.30 -8.74
C SER A 32 -21.03 -2.29 -7.87
N ALA A 33 -20.57 -3.54 -7.83
CA ALA A 33 -21.12 -4.59 -6.97
C ALA A 33 -20.89 -4.38 -5.45
N TYR A 34 -20.26 -3.26 -5.06
CA TYR A 34 -20.21 -2.77 -3.66
C TYR A 34 -21.52 -2.12 -3.21
N TYR A 35 -22.40 -1.76 -4.15
CA TYR A 35 -23.71 -1.14 -3.89
C TYR A 35 -24.86 -1.99 -4.45
N PRO A 36 -25.07 -3.21 -3.94
CA PRO A 36 -26.11 -4.10 -4.44
C PRO A 36 -27.52 -3.64 -4.00
N GLY A 37 -28.51 -3.84 -4.87
CA GLY A 37 -29.93 -3.57 -4.61
C GLY A 37 -30.63 -2.94 -5.81
N ASP A 38 -31.97 -2.93 -5.81
CA ASP A 38 -32.79 -2.29 -6.87
C ASP A 38 -32.99 -0.77 -6.64
N VAL A 39 -32.17 -0.15 -5.79
CA VAL A 39 -32.25 1.26 -5.38
C VAL A 39 -30.86 1.87 -5.52
N ASP A 40 -30.70 2.81 -6.46
CA ASP A 40 -29.46 3.57 -6.62
C ASP A 40 -29.11 4.31 -5.32
N ILE A 41 -27.89 4.08 -4.81
CA ILE A 41 -27.37 4.80 -3.65
C ILE A 41 -26.61 6.06 -4.09
N THR A 42 -26.87 7.18 -3.41
CA THR A 42 -26.20 8.45 -3.68
C THR A 42 -24.87 8.58 -2.94
N MET A 43 -23.99 9.47 -3.43
CA MET A 43 -22.73 9.79 -2.74
C MET A 43 -22.98 10.44 -1.36
N ASP A 44 -24.10 11.16 -1.20
CA ASP A 44 -24.49 11.76 0.08
C ASP A 44 -24.98 10.71 1.09
N GLU A 45 -25.69 9.66 0.64
CA GLU A 45 -26.02 8.49 1.47
C GLU A 45 -24.77 7.68 1.84
N ILE A 46 -23.84 7.45 0.90
CA ILE A 46 -22.55 6.81 1.20
C ILE A 46 -21.78 7.62 2.26
N ALA A 47 -21.73 8.95 2.12
CA ALA A 47 -21.07 9.83 3.08
C ALA A 47 -21.81 9.92 4.42
N ALA A 48 -23.14 9.80 4.44
CA ALA A 48 -23.94 9.72 5.66
C ALA A 48 -23.72 8.39 6.39
N ILE A 49 -23.68 7.29 5.65
CA ILE A 49 -23.39 5.96 6.20
C ILE A 49 -21.96 5.91 6.72
N ALA A 50 -20.98 6.49 6.01
CA ALA A 50 -19.62 6.63 6.52
C ALA A 50 -19.56 7.37 7.88
N ARG A 51 -20.30 8.48 8.05
CA ARG A 51 -20.40 9.20 9.34
C ARG A 51 -21.10 8.41 10.43
N VAL A 52 -22.09 7.58 10.10
CA VAL A 52 -22.77 6.70 11.06
C VAL A 52 -21.87 5.53 11.47
N MET A 53 -21.10 4.99 10.53
CA MET A 53 -20.11 3.94 10.78
C MET A 53 -18.96 4.46 11.65
N GLU A 54 -18.44 5.65 11.32
CA GLU A 54 -17.47 6.42 12.11
C GLU A 54 -17.97 6.70 13.55
N HIS A 55 -19.26 6.98 13.75
CA HIS A 55 -19.86 7.15 15.07
C HIS A 55 -20.07 5.84 15.87
N HIS A 56 -19.86 4.68 15.24
CA HIS A 56 -20.11 3.36 15.82
C HIS A 56 -18.89 2.42 15.76
N ASP A 57 -17.69 2.98 15.53
CA ASP A 57 -16.43 2.22 15.40
C ASP A 57 -16.48 1.11 14.32
N LEU A 58 -17.26 1.35 13.25
CA LEU A 58 -17.39 0.46 12.10
C LEU A 58 -16.55 0.97 10.94
N GLU A 59 -15.78 0.06 10.32
CA GLU A 59 -14.87 0.39 9.22
C GLU A 59 -15.39 -0.21 7.89
N PRO A 60 -15.24 0.48 6.74
CA PRO A 60 -15.89 0.09 5.48
C PRO A 60 -15.25 -1.08 4.74
N GLU A 61 -14.02 -1.47 5.04
CA GLU A 61 -13.15 -2.34 4.21
C GLU A 61 -13.72 -3.75 3.99
N ASN A 62 -14.45 -4.29 4.97
CA ASN A 62 -15.12 -5.58 4.85
C ASN A 62 -16.64 -5.47 4.62
N THR A 63 -17.13 -4.30 4.21
CA THR A 63 -18.55 -4.02 3.98
C THR A 63 -18.88 -3.89 2.50
N ARG A 64 -20.16 -4.07 2.19
CA ARG A 64 -20.80 -3.57 0.96
C ARG A 64 -22.08 -2.89 1.41
N ILE A 65 -22.37 -1.71 0.88
CA ILE A 65 -23.56 -0.96 1.30
C ILE A 65 -24.77 -1.51 0.54
N HIS A 66 -25.21 -2.70 0.99
CA HIS A 66 -26.54 -3.21 0.75
C HIS A 66 -27.48 -2.61 1.80
N LYS A 67 -28.69 -2.22 1.40
CA LYS A 67 -29.71 -1.64 2.29
C LYS A 67 -30.41 -2.71 3.16
N THR A 68 -29.63 -3.43 3.97
CA THR A 68 -30.02 -4.62 4.78
C THR A 68 -29.21 -4.75 6.10
N THR A 69 -29.42 -5.79 6.91
CA THR A 69 -28.99 -5.90 8.33
C THR A 69 -28.01 -7.06 8.67
N ASP A 70 -26.89 -6.73 9.37
CA ASP A 70 -25.94 -7.54 10.19
C ASP A 70 -24.88 -8.53 9.59
N GLY A 71 -23.70 -8.70 10.28
CA GLY A 71 -22.47 -9.42 9.82
C GLY A 71 -21.20 -9.42 10.75
N ASN A 72 -19.96 -9.16 10.21
CA ASN A 72 -18.60 -8.97 10.85
C ASN A 72 -17.81 -10.20 11.44
N LYS A 73 -16.45 -10.29 11.69
CA LYS A 73 -15.15 -9.60 11.31
C LYS A 73 -13.90 -10.54 11.62
N SER A 74 -12.64 -10.05 11.81
CA SER A 74 -11.38 -10.73 12.33
C SER A 74 -10.48 -11.55 11.33
N THR A 75 -9.22 -12.07 11.51
CA THR A 75 -7.93 -11.93 12.34
C THR A 75 -6.83 -12.90 11.75
N ALA A 76 -5.51 -13.07 12.10
CA ALA A 76 -4.36 -12.36 12.75
C ALA A 76 -2.99 -13.18 12.61
N GLN A 77 -1.86 -12.81 13.28
CA GLN A 77 -0.54 -13.54 13.48
C GLN A 77 0.40 -13.76 12.25
N LEU A 78 1.75 -14.03 12.26
CA LEU A 78 2.98 -13.90 13.13
C LEU A 78 4.26 -14.24 12.25
N THR A 79 5.56 -14.04 12.59
CA THR A 79 6.41 -12.80 12.60
C THR A 79 7.89 -13.08 12.20
N ALA A 80 8.69 -12.12 11.63
CA ALA A 80 10.16 -12.31 11.33
C ALA A 80 11.09 -11.08 11.09
N LEU A 81 10.91 -10.27 10.02
CA LEU A 81 11.95 -9.35 9.46
C LEU A 81 12.13 -7.99 10.20
N VAL A 82 11.84 -7.99 11.49
CA VAL A 82 11.46 -6.83 12.31
C VAL A 82 12.68 -6.00 12.78
N ASP A 83 13.80 -6.65 13.05
CA ASP A 83 14.76 -6.15 14.06
C ASP A 83 15.66 -4.98 13.62
N ASN A 84 15.68 -4.62 12.34
CA ASN A 84 16.62 -3.63 11.79
C ASN A 84 16.00 -2.25 11.47
N SER A 85 14.68 -2.11 11.49
CA SER A 85 14.01 -0.98 10.82
C SER A 85 14.35 0.40 11.38
N THR A 86 14.53 0.53 12.71
CA THR A 86 14.88 1.80 13.37
C THR A 86 16.15 2.44 12.77
N LYS A 87 17.10 1.64 12.28
CA LYS A 87 18.33 2.15 11.63
C LYS A 87 18.02 2.96 10.38
N PHE A 88 17.13 2.47 9.51
CA PHE A 88 16.88 3.06 8.19
C PHE A 88 15.89 4.21 8.23
N ILE A 89 15.00 4.23 9.22
CA ILE A 89 14.03 5.30 9.42
C ILE A 89 14.72 6.62 9.79
N ARG A 90 15.81 6.56 10.56
CA ARG A 90 16.70 7.71 10.85
C ARG A 90 17.43 8.27 9.61
N LEU A 91 17.29 7.64 8.43
CA LEU A 91 17.86 8.12 7.18
C LEU A 91 16.83 8.85 6.29
N LEU A 92 15.53 8.83 6.64
CA LEU A 92 14.48 9.39 5.80
C LEU A 92 14.52 10.93 5.78
N PRO A 93 14.03 11.60 4.72
CA PRO A 93 14.18 13.07 4.57
C PRO A 93 13.49 13.95 5.63
N TRP A 94 12.71 13.36 6.54
CA TRP A 94 12.09 14.05 7.70
C TRP A 94 12.73 13.68 9.04
N ALA A 95 13.80 12.87 9.03
CA ALA A 95 14.62 12.58 10.20
C ALA A 95 15.34 13.84 10.71
N VAL A 96 15.45 13.97 12.03
CA VAL A 96 16.11 15.10 12.69
C VAL A 96 16.87 14.58 13.90
N ASP A 97 18.18 14.79 13.94
CA ASP A 97 19.04 14.38 15.05
C ASP A 97 18.56 14.97 16.38
N GLY A 98 18.64 14.16 17.44
CA GLY A 98 18.16 14.52 18.78
C GLY A 98 16.64 14.52 18.97
N VAL A 99 15.84 14.47 17.90
CA VAL A 99 14.36 14.40 17.97
C VAL A 99 13.89 12.98 17.70
N ASN A 100 13.05 12.44 18.59
CA ASN A 100 12.44 11.10 18.44
C ASN A 100 13.50 10.02 18.12
N ASP A 101 14.58 9.94 18.92
CA ASP A 101 15.68 8.99 18.70
C ASP A 101 16.27 9.07 17.27
N GLY A 102 16.44 10.30 16.77
CA GLY A 102 16.96 10.60 15.43
C GLY A 102 15.95 10.42 14.29
N LYS A 103 14.73 9.93 14.56
CA LYS A 103 13.69 9.72 13.53
C LYS A 103 12.94 10.99 13.14
N GLY A 104 13.12 12.09 13.88
CA GLY A 104 12.45 13.36 13.63
C GLY A 104 10.98 13.42 14.08
N PRO A 105 10.35 14.61 14.02
CA PRO A 105 9.03 14.86 14.61
C PRO A 105 7.85 14.36 13.74
N PHE A 106 8.10 14.04 12.47
CA PHE A 106 7.09 13.51 11.53
C PHE A 106 7.11 11.98 11.44
N GLU A 107 7.74 11.29 12.40
CA GLU A 107 7.82 9.84 12.44
C GLU A 107 7.19 9.27 13.71
N LYS A 108 6.67 8.03 13.63
CA LYS A 108 6.00 7.37 14.74
C LYS A 108 6.95 7.16 15.93
N ASP A 109 6.49 7.53 17.13
CA ASP A 109 7.27 7.53 18.37
C ASP A 109 7.83 6.13 18.68
N LYS A 110 7.02 5.10 18.42
CA LYS A 110 7.44 3.71 18.26
C LYS A 110 7.23 3.32 16.80
N PHE A 111 8.28 2.89 16.12
CA PHE A 111 8.09 2.14 14.88
C PHE A 111 7.81 0.68 15.28
N GLN A 112 6.56 0.25 15.14
CA GLN A 112 6.26 -1.18 15.22
C GLN A 112 6.69 -1.81 13.92
N ALA A 113 7.90 -2.36 13.95
CA ALA A 113 8.48 -2.98 12.77
C ALA A 113 7.61 -4.18 12.33
N PRO A 114 7.23 -4.22 11.06
CA PRO A 114 6.24 -5.15 10.57
C PRO A 114 6.84 -6.52 10.32
N ASP A 115 5.97 -7.51 10.23
CA ASP A 115 6.34 -8.77 9.61
C ASP A 115 6.74 -8.52 8.15
N PHE A 116 7.68 -9.30 7.63
CA PHE A 116 7.94 -9.38 6.20
C PHE A 116 8.09 -10.85 5.83
N TYR A 117 7.44 -11.25 4.75
CA TYR A 117 7.44 -12.64 4.28
C TYR A 117 7.77 -12.69 2.79
N VAL A 118 8.62 -13.64 2.42
CA VAL A 118 8.78 -14.06 1.02
C VAL A 118 8.07 -15.40 0.90
N VAL A 119 6.95 -15.44 0.17
CA VAL A 119 6.08 -16.63 0.06
C VAL A 119 5.93 -17.09 -1.38
N HIS A 120 5.73 -18.39 -1.57
CA HIS A 120 5.21 -18.92 -2.84
C HIS A 120 3.69 -19.03 -2.71
N ALA A 121 2.95 -18.19 -3.44
CA ALA A 121 1.50 -18.19 -3.40
C ALA A 121 0.94 -19.49 -4.01
N LEU A 122 0.31 -20.33 -3.17
CA LEU A 122 -0.35 -21.57 -3.61
C LEU A 122 -1.68 -21.29 -4.34
N ALA A 123 -2.45 -20.33 -3.84
CA ALA A 123 -3.67 -19.83 -4.45
C ALA A 123 -3.87 -18.37 -4.03
N PHE A 124 -4.40 -17.54 -4.92
CA PHE A 124 -4.69 -16.13 -4.67
C PHE A 124 -6.09 -15.83 -5.24
N VAL A 125 -7.08 -15.61 -4.37
CA VAL A 125 -8.49 -15.50 -4.75
C VAL A 125 -8.84 -14.03 -5.01
N CYS A 126 -8.32 -13.51 -6.12
CA CYS A 126 -8.38 -12.09 -6.49
C CYS A 126 -8.54 -11.93 -8.01
N SER A 127 -8.99 -10.76 -8.48
CA SER A 127 -9.00 -10.40 -9.90
C SER A 127 -7.61 -10.06 -10.46
N THR A 128 -6.68 -9.62 -9.60
CA THR A 128 -5.33 -9.15 -9.95
C THR A 128 -4.34 -9.68 -8.93
N VAL A 129 -3.30 -10.40 -9.38
CA VAL A 129 -2.25 -10.92 -8.47
C VAL A 129 -1.09 -9.91 -8.41
N TRP A 130 -1.03 -9.17 -7.30
CA TRP A 130 0.07 -8.26 -6.95
C TRP A 130 1.37 -9.02 -6.65
N GLU A 131 2.51 -8.33 -6.74
CA GLU A 131 3.84 -8.90 -6.42
C GLU A 131 4.19 -8.80 -4.94
N ALA A 132 3.64 -7.81 -4.25
CA ALA A 132 3.62 -7.77 -2.80
C ALA A 132 2.32 -7.17 -2.28
N SER A 133 2.14 -7.16 -0.96
CA SER A 133 1.11 -6.40 -0.26
C SER A 133 1.54 -6.04 1.16
N ASN A 134 1.47 -4.77 1.53
CA ASN A 134 1.43 -4.32 2.92
C ASN A 134 -0.01 -4.40 3.47
N VAL A 135 -0.20 -5.11 4.59
CA VAL A 135 -1.50 -5.34 5.26
C VAL A 135 -1.32 -5.45 6.79
N PRO A 136 -2.31 -5.06 7.62
CA PRO A 136 -3.61 -4.54 7.27
C PRO A 136 -3.60 -3.04 6.96
N ASN A 137 -4.67 -2.58 6.31
CA ASN A 137 -4.88 -1.17 5.95
C ASN A 137 -5.56 -0.37 7.08
N TYR A 138 -5.59 -0.92 8.30
CA TYR A 138 -6.19 -0.32 9.50
C TYR A 138 -5.10 0.43 10.30
N ASN A 139 -5.13 1.76 10.30
CA ASN A 139 -4.04 2.59 10.83
C ASN A 139 -3.84 2.45 12.35
N ASP A 140 -4.91 2.28 13.10
CA ASP A 140 -4.89 1.97 14.53
C ASP A 140 -4.11 0.68 14.81
N ILE A 141 -4.31 -0.37 13.98
CA ILE A 141 -3.59 -1.63 14.08
C ILE A 141 -2.12 -1.43 13.67
N ARG A 142 -1.86 -0.66 12.60
CA ARG A 142 -0.48 -0.32 12.16
C ARG A 142 0.32 0.45 13.23
N GLU A 143 -0.35 1.15 14.14
CA GLU A 143 0.27 1.95 15.22
C GLU A 143 0.24 1.26 16.60
N THR A 144 -0.68 0.31 16.82
CA THR A 144 -0.87 -0.39 18.11
C THR A 144 -0.34 -1.84 18.11
N TYR A 145 -0.37 -2.52 16.97
CA TYR A 145 0.08 -3.92 16.81
C TYR A 145 1.04 -4.15 15.63
N GLY A 146 1.33 -3.14 14.81
CA GLY A 146 2.15 -3.22 13.61
C GLY A 146 1.40 -3.74 12.38
N PHE A 147 2.16 -4.12 11.36
CA PHE A 147 1.63 -4.57 10.06
C PHE A 147 2.49 -5.70 9.49
N LYS A 148 2.21 -6.09 8.25
CA LYS A 148 2.83 -7.19 7.52
C LYS A 148 3.12 -6.74 6.11
N ASN A 149 4.20 -7.24 5.53
CA ASN A 149 4.51 -7.11 4.13
C ASN A 149 4.69 -8.51 3.57
N ILE A 150 4.05 -8.83 2.45
CA ILE A 150 4.10 -10.17 1.86
C ILE A 150 4.58 -10.02 0.43
N VAL A 151 5.76 -10.53 0.08
CA VAL A 151 6.23 -10.67 -1.30
C VAL A 151 5.89 -12.04 -1.83
N TYR A 152 5.22 -12.08 -2.98
CA TYR A 152 4.81 -13.31 -3.66
C TYR A 152 5.91 -13.71 -4.67
N ALA A 153 6.94 -14.41 -4.21
CA ALA A 153 8.16 -14.66 -5.00
C ALA A 153 7.87 -15.39 -6.33
N ASN A 154 7.00 -16.40 -6.34
CA ASN A 154 6.60 -17.07 -7.57
C ASN A 154 5.85 -16.16 -8.56
N ARG A 155 5.14 -15.13 -8.07
CA ARG A 155 4.54 -14.09 -8.91
C ARG A 155 5.58 -13.13 -9.48
N MET A 156 6.61 -12.79 -8.70
CA MET A 156 7.76 -11.99 -9.18
C MET A 156 8.58 -12.74 -10.23
N SER A 157 8.90 -14.02 -9.99
CA SER A 157 9.57 -14.89 -10.97
C SER A 157 8.77 -14.98 -12.28
N ALA A 158 7.44 -15.09 -12.21
CA ALA A 158 6.57 -15.07 -13.38
C ALA A 158 6.49 -13.70 -14.09
N ASN A 159 6.97 -12.61 -13.47
CA ASN A 159 7.16 -11.31 -14.13
C ASN A 159 8.59 -11.11 -14.66
N ALA A 160 9.55 -11.91 -14.19
CA ALA A 160 10.97 -11.90 -14.53
C ALA A 160 11.35 -12.84 -15.69
N ASP A 161 10.36 -13.28 -16.47
CA ASP A 161 10.52 -14.04 -17.71
C ASP A 161 11.58 -13.38 -18.65
N PRO A 162 12.70 -14.05 -18.97
CA PRO A 162 13.78 -13.47 -19.77
C PRO A 162 13.43 -13.29 -21.25
N ASP A 163 12.49 -14.07 -21.76
CA ASP A 163 12.02 -14.02 -23.15
C ASP A 163 10.98 -12.90 -23.37
N ARG A 164 10.51 -12.27 -22.28
CA ARG A 164 9.57 -11.16 -22.31
C ARG A 164 10.16 -9.95 -23.06
N PRO A 165 9.43 -9.36 -24.04
CA PRO A 165 9.96 -8.25 -24.83
C PRO A 165 10.08 -6.96 -24.00
N ILE A 166 11.27 -6.35 -24.04
CA ILE A 166 11.63 -5.11 -23.34
C ILE A 166 11.58 -3.91 -24.30
N HIS A 167 10.37 -3.47 -24.61
CA HIS A 167 10.09 -2.47 -25.67
C HIS A 167 10.70 -1.07 -25.49
N TRP A 168 11.20 -0.74 -24.29
CA TRP A 168 11.64 0.62 -23.92
C TRP A 168 13.04 0.67 -23.30
N VAL A 169 13.83 -0.40 -23.43
CA VAL A 169 15.23 -0.46 -22.98
C VAL A 169 16.12 -0.42 -24.22
N HIS A 170 17.23 0.33 -24.20
CA HIS A 170 18.11 0.39 -25.37
C HIS A 170 18.83 -0.95 -25.57
N PRO A 171 19.06 -1.44 -26.81
CA PRO A 171 19.66 -2.76 -27.02
C PRO A 171 21.05 -2.98 -26.38
N SER A 172 21.80 -1.92 -26.09
CA SER A 172 23.08 -2.01 -25.34
C SER A 172 22.93 -2.26 -23.84
N GLU A 173 21.75 -2.03 -23.28
CA GLU A 173 21.43 -2.15 -21.84
C GLU A 173 20.63 -3.42 -21.55
N ALA A 174 20.06 -4.03 -22.60
CA ALA A 174 19.11 -5.15 -22.54
C ALA A 174 19.55 -6.32 -21.63
N ASP A 175 20.81 -6.75 -21.73
CA ASP A 175 21.28 -7.92 -21.00
C ASP A 175 21.62 -7.61 -19.53
N GLY A 176 22.16 -6.41 -19.26
CA GLY A 176 22.32 -5.90 -17.90
C GLY A 176 20.98 -5.71 -17.20
N TYR A 177 20.01 -5.12 -17.90
CA TYR A 177 18.64 -4.97 -17.45
C TYR A 177 18.01 -6.32 -17.12
N ARG A 178 18.07 -7.32 -18.01
CA ARG A 178 17.56 -8.68 -17.71
C ARG A 178 18.21 -9.29 -16.46
N LYS A 179 19.55 -9.19 -16.33
CA LYS A 179 20.28 -9.74 -15.19
C LYS A 179 19.83 -9.12 -13.86
N ILE A 180 19.63 -7.80 -13.81
CA ILE A 180 19.47 -7.07 -12.53
C ILE A 180 18.02 -6.67 -12.19
N ASN A 181 17.14 -6.50 -13.18
CA ASN A 181 15.79 -5.94 -13.00
C ASN A 181 14.94 -6.72 -11.98
N HIS A 182 15.02 -8.05 -11.96
CA HIS A 182 14.26 -8.86 -11.02
C HIS A 182 14.75 -8.70 -9.57
N VAL A 183 16.06 -8.48 -9.38
CA VAL A 183 16.67 -8.17 -8.07
C VAL A 183 16.32 -6.75 -7.63
N LEU A 184 16.50 -5.75 -8.50
CA LEU A 184 16.13 -4.36 -8.18
C LEU A 184 14.65 -4.25 -7.82
N ARG A 185 13.77 -4.91 -8.57
CA ARG A 185 12.32 -4.95 -8.31
C ARG A 185 12.00 -5.62 -6.98
N PHE A 186 12.67 -6.71 -6.61
CA PHE A 186 12.51 -7.34 -5.30
C PHE A 186 12.90 -6.37 -4.17
N ILE A 187 14.03 -5.68 -4.31
CA ILE A 187 14.53 -4.72 -3.32
C ILE A 187 13.61 -3.48 -3.22
N THR A 188 13.23 -2.86 -4.33
CA THR A 188 12.37 -1.67 -4.32
C THR A 188 10.95 -2.00 -3.85
N THR A 189 10.35 -3.11 -4.27
CA THR A 189 9.07 -3.56 -3.71
C THR A 189 9.21 -3.83 -2.21
N SER A 190 10.29 -4.48 -1.75
CA SER A 190 10.48 -4.74 -0.32
C SER A 190 10.57 -3.45 0.51
N ILE A 191 11.30 -2.44 0.02
CA ILE A 191 11.44 -1.15 0.71
C ILE A 191 10.15 -0.32 0.62
N HIS A 192 9.43 -0.35 -0.51
CA HIS A 192 8.15 0.32 -0.70
C HIS A 192 7.10 -0.14 0.34
N GLU A 193 6.99 -1.45 0.54
CA GLU A 193 6.06 -2.02 1.51
C GLU A 193 6.52 -1.75 2.96
N LEU A 194 7.77 -2.08 3.28
CA LEU A 194 8.34 -1.99 4.64
C LEU A 194 8.55 -0.56 5.14
N TYR A 195 9.24 0.26 4.35
CA TYR A 195 9.66 1.62 4.71
C TYR A 195 8.83 2.70 4.03
N GLY A 196 8.22 2.44 2.88
CA GLY A 196 7.29 3.36 2.27
C GLY A 196 6.00 3.47 3.09
N HIS A 197 5.09 2.51 2.92
CA HIS A 197 3.81 2.47 3.63
C HIS A 197 3.93 2.34 5.16
N GLY A 198 5.07 1.89 5.68
CA GLY A 198 5.27 1.75 7.12
C GLY A 198 5.49 3.05 7.90
N THR A 199 6.16 4.01 7.28
CA THR A 199 6.78 5.18 7.96
C THR A 199 5.97 6.45 7.76
N GLY A 200 6.24 7.45 8.60
CA GLY A 200 5.52 8.72 8.64
C GLY A 200 4.39 8.70 9.68
N LYS A 201 4.25 9.82 10.40
CA LYS A 201 3.24 10.07 11.44
C LYS A 201 2.22 11.08 10.95
N LEU A 202 0.94 10.74 11.03
CA LEU A 202 -0.14 11.71 10.83
C LEU A 202 -0.28 12.55 12.11
N LEU A 203 -0.01 13.85 12.03
CA LEU A 203 -0.22 14.75 13.16
C LEU A 203 -1.72 14.96 13.36
N ALA A 204 -2.22 14.65 14.55
CA ALA A 204 -3.65 14.58 14.84
C ALA A 204 -4.03 15.10 16.22
N GLU A 205 -5.21 15.69 16.30
CA GLU A 205 -6.01 15.85 17.52
C GLU A 205 -6.85 14.58 17.69
N THR A 206 -6.41 13.68 18.57
CA THR A 206 -6.97 12.32 18.72
C THR A 206 -8.31 12.31 19.45
N SER A 207 -8.53 13.31 20.30
CA SER A 207 -9.82 13.63 20.92
C SER A 207 -9.80 15.12 21.32
N PRO A 208 -10.94 15.77 21.61
CA PRO A 208 -10.99 17.23 21.79
C PRO A 208 -9.96 17.77 22.80
N GLY A 209 -9.01 18.56 22.30
CA GLY A 209 -7.90 19.13 23.10
C GLY A 209 -6.75 18.16 23.45
N VAL A 210 -6.72 16.95 22.89
CA VAL A 210 -5.66 15.95 23.06
C VAL A 210 -4.99 15.69 21.71
N TYR A 211 -3.67 15.87 21.65
CA TYR A 211 -2.88 15.83 20.43
C TYR A 211 -1.82 14.74 20.49
N ASN A 212 -1.49 14.12 19.36
CA ASN A 212 -0.36 13.18 19.26
C ASN A 212 1.01 13.88 19.04
N PHE A 213 1.06 15.20 19.22
CA PHE A 213 2.23 16.08 19.15
C PHE A 213 2.08 17.22 20.18
N ASP A 214 3.14 18.00 20.44
CA ASP A 214 3.06 19.18 21.30
C ASP A 214 2.38 20.35 20.55
N PRO A 215 1.21 20.84 20.98
CA PRO A 215 0.51 21.94 20.31
C PRO A 215 1.08 23.33 20.66
N GLU A 216 1.85 23.46 21.75
CA GLU A 216 2.53 24.71 22.15
C GLU A 216 3.87 24.84 21.42
N HIS A 217 4.54 23.71 21.12
CA HIS A 217 5.75 23.63 20.31
C HIS A 217 5.58 22.75 19.06
N PRO A 218 4.68 23.13 18.12
CA PRO A 218 4.34 22.28 16.98
C PRO A 218 5.55 22.00 16.06
N PRO A 219 5.66 20.78 15.49
CA PRO A 219 6.73 20.38 14.58
C PRO A 219 7.07 21.41 13.50
N ILE A 220 8.35 21.70 13.32
CA ILE A 220 8.83 22.57 12.24
C ILE A 220 8.77 21.81 10.91
N ASN A 221 7.97 22.31 9.96
CA ASN A 221 7.85 21.76 8.62
C ASN A 221 9.15 21.96 7.83
N SER A 222 9.82 20.87 7.45
CA SER A 222 11.10 20.89 6.73
C SER A 222 11.04 21.53 5.33
N LEU A 223 9.84 21.65 4.73
CA LEU A 223 9.66 22.32 3.44
C LEU A 223 9.51 23.85 3.54
N THR A 224 9.12 24.38 4.70
CA THR A 224 8.83 25.81 4.89
C THR A 224 9.65 26.49 5.98
N GLY A 225 10.34 25.74 6.84
CA GLY A 225 11.06 26.27 8.01
C GLY A 225 10.16 26.81 9.13
N GLU A 226 8.84 26.57 9.03
CA GLU A 226 7.81 27.15 9.89
C GLU A 226 7.12 26.05 10.73
N PRO A 227 6.62 26.35 11.93
CA PRO A 227 5.79 25.41 12.69
C PRO A 227 4.52 25.02 11.93
N VAL A 228 4.09 23.75 12.05
CA VAL A 228 2.85 23.27 11.41
C VAL A 228 1.61 23.99 11.95
N LYS A 229 0.66 24.26 11.05
CA LYS A 229 -0.57 25.02 11.30
C LYS A 229 -1.85 24.21 10.98
N THR A 230 -1.68 22.91 10.74
CA THR A 230 -2.72 21.97 10.28
C THR A 230 -2.43 20.55 10.75
N TRP A 231 -3.46 19.86 11.22
CA TRP A 231 -3.46 18.46 11.68
C TRP A 231 -4.81 17.82 11.36
N TYR A 232 -4.90 16.50 11.45
CA TYR A 232 -6.17 15.78 11.40
C TYR A 232 -6.97 16.07 12.68
N ARG A 233 -8.19 16.58 12.54
CA ARG A 233 -9.14 16.74 13.66
C ARG A 233 -9.68 15.37 14.09
N PRO A 234 -10.38 15.26 15.24
CA PRO A 234 -11.05 14.02 15.62
C PRO A 234 -11.88 13.44 14.47
N ASN A 235 -11.78 12.13 14.30
CA ASN A 235 -12.36 11.31 13.22
C ASN A 235 -11.81 11.56 11.79
N GLN A 236 -11.00 12.59 11.54
CA GLN A 236 -10.42 12.77 10.20
C GLN A 236 -9.32 11.74 9.91
N THR A 237 -9.37 11.13 8.73
CA THR A 237 -8.40 10.12 8.26
C THR A 237 -7.70 10.61 7.00
N TRP A 238 -6.57 9.99 6.66
CA TRP A 238 -5.88 10.20 5.37
C TRP A 238 -6.87 10.18 4.20
N THR A 239 -7.71 9.15 4.15
CA THR A 239 -8.71 8.94 3.09
C THR A 239 -9.84 9.98 3.13
N SER A 240 -10.34 10.41 4.30
CA SER A 240 -11.41 11.41 4.35
C SER A 240 -10.95 12.84 4.02
N VAL A 241 -9.65 13.14 4.17
CA VAL A 241 -9.05 14.43 3.79
C VAL A 241 -8.56 14.45 2.33
N PHE A 242 -7.81 13.43 1.88
CA PHE A 242 -7.26 13.37 0.52
C PHE A 242 -8.23 12.81 -0.52
N GLY A 243 -9.29 12.12 -0.07
CA GLY A 243 -10.35 11.60 -0.93
C GLY A 243 -9.81 10.73 -2.07
N LYS A 244 -10.17 11.10 -3.31
CA LYS A 244 -9.76 10.37 -4.53
C LYS A 244 -8.25 10.36 -4.78
N LEU A 245 -7.47 11.26 -4.16
CA LEU A 245 -6.02 11.31 -4.30
C LEU A 245 -5.28 10.47 -3.25
N ALA A 246 -5.98 10.00 -2.21
CA ALA A 246 -5.38 9.32 -1.06
C ALA A 246 -4.48 8.13 -1.45
N GLY A 247 -4.96 7.28 -2.36
CA GLY A 247 -4.15 6.17 -2.89
C GLY A 247 -2.95 6.67 -3.70
N THR A 248 -3.18 7.44 -4.76
CA THR A 248 -2.11 7.90 -5.68
C THR A 248 -0.98 8.66 -4.98
N VAL A 249 -1.29 9.46 -3.96
CA VAL A 249 -0.28 10.19 -3.18
C VAL A 249 0.51 9.26 -2.27
N GLU A 250 -0.13 8.28 -1.64
CA GLU A 250 0.51 7.31 -0.75
C GLU A 250 1.40 6.32 -1.52
N GLU A 251 0.92 5.80 -2.65
CA GLU A 251 1.71 4.99 -3.61
C GLU A 251 2.96 5.74 -4.10
N CYS A 252 2.80 7.02 -4.46
CA CYS A 252 3.90 7.88 -4.89
C CYS A 252 4.92 8.09 -3.77
N ARG A 253 4.46 8.37 -2.54
CA ARG A 253 5.31 8.51 -1.35
C ARG A 253 6.11 7.23 -1.09
N ALA A 254 5.43 6.08 -1.06
CA ALA A 254 6.06 4.79 -0.81
C ALA A 254 7.09 4.39 -1.89
N MET A 255 6.80 4.71 -3.16
CA MET A 255 7.73 4.47 -4.27
C MET A 255 8.95 5.41 -4.27
N LEU A 256 8.78 6.68 -3.89
CA LEU A 256 9.91 7.60 -3.73
C LEU A 256 10.85 7.16 -2.60
N ILE A 257 10.31 6.62 -1.51
CA ILE A 257 11.09 6.06 -0.40
C ILE A 257 11.86 4.81 -0.84
N SER A 258 11.28 3.98 -1.72
CA SER A 258 11.96 2.77 -2.19
C SER A 258 13.17 3.07 -3.09
N TYR A 259 13.08 4.08 -3.94
CA TYR A 259 14.23 4.56 -4.70
C TYR A 259 15.25 5.30 -3.82
N TYR A 260 14.80 6.07 -2.83
CA TYR A 260 15.69 6.83 -1.93
C TYR A 260 16.57 5.96 -1.01
N LEU A 261 16.10 4.77 -0.62
CA LEU A 261 16.88 3.83 0.19
C LEU A 261 17.48 2.66 -0.62
N GLY A 262 17.01 2.42 -1.85
CA GLY A 262 17.31 1.21 -2.62
C GLY A 262 18.73 1.13 -3.21
N ASP A 263 19.41 2.25 -3.43
CA ASP A 263 20.78 2.27 -3.97
C ASP A 263 21.87 2.15 -2.89
N ARG A 264 21.48 2.20 -1.60
CA ARG A 264 22.41 2.27 -0.47
C ARG A 264 23.11 0.94 -0.23
N LYS A 265 24.45 0.95 -0.21
CA LYS A 265 25.28 -0.22 0.11
C LYS A 265 24.83 -0.95 1.39
N ASP A 266 24.46 -0.23 2.44
CA ASP A 266 24.06 -0.81 3.72
C ASP A 266 22.58 -1.28 3.80
N MET A 267 21.80 -1.02 2.75
CA MET A 267 20.51 -1.67 2.47
C MET A 267 20.71 -2.91 1.59
N LEU A 268 21.52 -2.80 0.53
CA LEU A 268 21.86 -3.92 -0.38
C LEU A 268 22.48 -5.10 0.38
N LEU A 269 23.36 -4.83 1.36
CA LEU A 269 23.96 -5.84 2.25
C LEU A 269 22.92 -6.64 3.04
N MET A 270 21.76 -6.06 3.41
CA MET A 270 20.69 -6.82 4.08
C MET A 270 19.96 -7.80 3.16
N TYR A 271 19.98 -7.55 1.85
CA TYR A 271 19.42 -8.46 0.85
C TYR A 271 20.46 -9.47 0.32
N GLY A 272 21.67 -9.49 0.89
CA GLY A 272 22.74 -10.44 0.52
C GLY A 272 23.61 -10.01 -0.66
N TYR A 273 23.67 -8.71 -0.97
CA TYR A 273 24.53 -8.17 -2.03
C TYR A 273 25.69 -7.37 -1.42
N ASP A 274 26.91 -7.84 -1.64
CA ASP A 274 28.15 -7.28 -1.12
C ASP A 274 29.15 -6.98 -2.26
N GLU A 275 30.46 -7.13 -2.02
CA GLU A 275 31.51 -6.96 -3.03
C GLU A 275 32.00 -8.30 -3.62
N ASP A 276 31.57 -9.45 -3.07
CA ASP A 276 31.92 -10.80 -3.52
C ASP A 276 30.76 -11.47 -4.29
N SER A 277 29.53 -10.98 -4.16
CA SER A 277 28.34 -11.45 -4.89
C SER A 277 28.34 -11.15 -6.40
N ASP A 278 27.62 -11.98 -7.18
CA ASP A 278 27.48 -11.87 -8.65
C ASP A 278 26.86 -10.56 -9.15
N ILE A 279 26.19 -9.81 -8.26
CA ILE A 279 25.72 -8.44 -8.44
C ILE A 279 26.35 -7.64 -7.30
N LYS A 280 27.10 -6.58 -7.62
CA LYS A 280 27.90 -5.83 -6.65
C LYS A 280 27.24 -4.51 -6.28
N THR A 281 27.54 -3.99 -5.09
CA THR A 281 26.91 -2.74 -4.61
C THR A 281 27.27 -1.47 -5.42
N ASP A 282 28.27 -1.51 -6.31
CA ASP A 282 28.58 -0.42 -7.24
C ASP A 282 28.08 -0.62 -8.69
N ASP A 283 27.43 -1.76 -9.02
CA ASP A 283 26.77 -1.99 -10.33
C ASP A 283 25.59 -1.01 -10.57
N ARG A 284 25.10 -0.38 -9.49
CA ARG A 284 24.07 0.68 -9.49
C ARG A 284 24.35 1.86 -10.43
N LYS A 285 25.61 2.07 -10.86
CA LYS A 285 26.01 3.18 -11.75
C LYS A 285 25.53 3.06 -13.20
N CYS A 286 24.87 1.96 -13.58
CA CYS A 286 24.40 1.73 -14.94
C CYS A 286 22.91 2.07 -15.18
N PHE A 287 22.13 2.44 -14.15
CA PHE A 287 20.66 2.49 -14.25
C PHE A 287 19.98 3.66 -13.50
N LEU A 288 20.68 4.79 -13.32
CA LEU A 288 20.15 6.07 -12.82
C LEU A 288 20.60 7.23 -13.73
#